data_AF-A0A2W4JUA8-F1
#
_entry.id   AF-A0A2W4JUA8-F1
#
_cell.length_a   1.000
_cell.length_b   1.000
_cell.length_c   1.000
_cell.angle_alpha   90.00
_cell.angle_beta   90.00
_cell.angle_gamma   90.00
#
_symmetry.space_group_name_H-M   'P 1'
#
loop_
_entity.id
_entity.type
_entity.pdbx_description
1 polymer ?
#
loop_
_entity_poly.entity_id
_entity_poly.type
_entity_poly.pdbx_seq_one_letter_code
_entity_poly.pdbx_strand_id
1 'polypeptide(L)'
;MEKCKKKWYVILANGVLLVHRVSMRAYCVYRIYGWQQALLSIPRMVWGNFINFLATVRAIRLYLRYLHTGKLIAWDKTQHVYPSEDQLGAVVRPRLGELLVQSRIITPEQLQDALARQQRHRARLGEILKEMGLVQEDQLAFALNGH
;
A
#
# COMPACT_ATOMS: atom_id res chain seq x y z
N MET A 1 -28.81 -46.36 -12.02
CA MET A 1 -29.13 -45.59 -10.80
C MET A 1 -27.89 -45.07 -10.04
N GLU A 2 -26.78 -45.80 -9.98
CA GLU A 2 -25.59 -45.43 -9.19
C GLU A 2 -24.89 -44.12 -9.62
N LYS A 3 -24.83 -43.82 -10.94
CA LYS A 3 -24.29 -42.54 -11.45
C LYS A 3 -25.07 -41.31 -10.97
N CYS A 4 -26.37 -41.44 -10.71
CA CYS A 4 -27.21 -40.33 -10.24
C CYS A 4 -26.89 -39.98 -8.78
N LYS A 5 -26.69 -40.99 -7.92
CA LYS A 5 -26.28 -40.80 -6.52
C LYS A 5 -24.91 -40.13 -6.41
N LYS A 6 -23.93 -40.52 -7.25
CA LYS A 6 -22.59 -39.91 -7.27
C LYS A 6 -22.62 -38.40 -7.55
N LYS A 7 -23.50 -37.92 -8.44
CA LYS A 7 -23.67 -36.48 -8.72
C LYS A 7 -24.20 -35.71 -7.50
N TRP A 8 -25.17 -36.29 -6.78
CA TRP A 8 -25.71 -35.67 -5.58
C TRP A 8 -24.67 -35.54 -4.47
N TYR A 9 -23.78 -36.52 -4.29
CA TYR A 9 -22.67 -36.40 -3.34
C TYR A 9 -21.70 -35.27 -3.71
N VAL A 10 -21.40 -35.10 -5.00
CA VAL A 10 -20.52 -34.00 -5.46
C VAL A 10 -21.18 -32.64 -5.21
N ILE A 11 -22.48 -32.50 -5.50
CA ILE A 11 -23.23 -31.27 -5.24
C ILE A 11 -23.26 -30.97 -3.73
N LEU A 12 -23.54 -31.98 -2.91
CA LEU A 12 -23.57 -31.82 -1.45
C LEU A 12 -22.18 -31.42 -0.91
N ALA A 13 -21.12 -32.11 -1.34
CA ALA A 13 -19.76 -31.79 -0.94
C ALA A 13 -19.37 -30.36 -1.36
N ASN A 14 -19.71 -29.93 -2.58
CA ASN A 14 -19.48 -28.57 -3.04
C ASN A 14 -20.26 -27.54 -2.21
N GLY A 15 -21.51 -27.85 -1.87
CA GLY A 15 -22.34 -27.03 -0.98
C GLY A 15 -21.71 -26.86 0.41
N VAL A 16 -21.22 -27.94 1.00
CA VAL A 16 -20.52 -27.90 2.30
C VAL A 16 -19.27 -27.04 2.24
N LEU A 17 -18.45 -27.20 1.20
CA LEU A 17 -17.25 -26.38 1.00
C LEU A 17 -17.58 -24.90 0.78
N LEU A 18 -18.69 -24.61 0.08
CA LEU A 18 -19.16 -23.25 -0.14
C LEU A 18 -19.59 -22.61 1.18
N VAL A 19 -20.38 -23.32 2.00
CA VAL A 19 -20.80 -22.84 3.33
C VAL A 19 -19.57 -22.58 4.20
N HIS A 20 -18.64 -23.53 4.26
CA HIS A 20 -17.39 -23.37 5.01
C HIS A 20 -16.61 -22.12 4.59
N ARG A 21 -16.47 -21.86 3.29
CA ARG A 21 -15.81 -20.66 2.76
C ARG A 21 -16.53 -19.37 3.16
N VAL A 22 -17.86 -19.34 3.06
CA VAL A 22 -18.67 -18.18 3.44
C VAL A 22 -18.55 -17.91 4.95
N SER A 23 -18.61 -18.95 5.78
CA SER A 23 -18.46 -18.86 7.22
C SER A 23 -17.09 -18.32 7.63
N MET A 24 -15.99 -18.85 7.05
CA MET A 24 -14.64 -18.35 7.32
C MET A 24 -14.50 -16.87 6.98
N ARG A 25 -15.01 -16.44 5.82
CA ARG A 25 -14.94 -15.05 5.40
C ARG A 25 -15.76 -14.14 6.31
N ALA A 26 -17.00 -14.53 6.63
CA ALA A 26 -17.85 -13.78 7.55
C ALA A 26 -17.22 -13.66 8.94
N TYR A 27 -16.61 -14.74 9.45
CA TYR A 27 -15.91 -14.74 10.74
C TYR A 27 -14.73 -13.76 10.77
N CYS A 28 -13.86 -13.77 9.76
CA CYS A 28 -12.73 -12.84 9.68
C CYS A 28 -13.21 -11.38 9.60
N VAL A 29 -14.25 -11.11 8.80
CA VAL A 29 -14.80 -9.75 8.69
C VAL A 29 -15.46 -9.33 10.00
N TYR A 30 -16.17 -10.23 10.68
CA TYR A 30 -16.75 -9.99 12.00
C TYR A 30 -15.66 -9.58 13.01
N ARG A 31 -14.55 -10.32 13.04
CA ARG A 31 -13.43 -10.08 13.96
C ARG A 31 -12.74 -8.73 13.77
N ILE A 32 -12.70 -8.20 12.55
CA ILE A 32 -11.98 -6.96 12.23
C ILE A 32 -12.93 -5.74 12.19
N TYR A 33 -14.12 -5.91 11.60
CA TYR A 33 -15.01 -4.80 11.23
C TYR A 33 -16.40 -4.86 11.90
N GLY A 34 -16.68 -5.90 12.69
CA GLY A 34 -17.96 -6.09 13.36
C GLY A 34 -19.04 -6.78 12.51
N TRP A 35 -20.20 -7.01 13.12
CA TRP A 35 -21.26 -7.88 12.59
C TRP A 35 -21.98 -7.34 11.36
N GLN A 36 -22.17 -6.02 11.27
CA GLN A 36 -22.83 -5.39 10.12
C GLN A 36 -22.03 -5.65 8.83
N GLN A 37 -20.70 -5.47 8.90
CA GLN A 37 -19.81 -5.73 7.78
C GLN A 37 -19.69 -7.22 7.45
N ALA A 38 -19.79 -8.09 8.46
CA ALA A 38 -19.82 -9.53 8.26
C ALA A 38 -21.05 -9.97 7.44
N LEU A 39 -22.23 -9.43 7.73
CA LEU A 39 -23.44 -9.70 6.95
C LEU A 39 -23.33 -9.15 5.51
N LEU A 40 -22.88 -7.90 5.35
CA LEU A 40 -22.63 -7.27 4.05
C LEU A 40 -21.58 -8.01 3.20
N SER A 41 -20.71 -8.82 3.82
CA SER A 41 -19.71 -9.61 3.11
C SER A 41 -20.31 -10.74 2.26
N ILE A 42 -21.52 -11.22 2.59
CA ILE A 42 -22.21 -12.30 1.88
C ILE A 42 -22.78 -11.81 0.54
N PRO A 43 -23.61 -10.74 0.46
CA PRO A 43 -24.02 -10.15 -0.82
C PRO A 43 -22.83 -9.69 -1.66
N ARG A 44 -21.79 -9.15 -1.02
CA ARG A 44 -20.56 -8.70 -1.70
C ARG A 44 -19.85 -9.85 -2.44
N MET A 45 -19.96 -11.09 -1.97
CA MET A 45 -19.40 -12.27 -2.64
C MET A 45 -20.12 -12.58 -3.96
N VAL A 46 -21.46 -12.51 -3.95
CA VAL A 46 -22.28 -12.71 -5.15
C VAL A 46 -21.97 -11.62 -6.18
N TRP A 47 -21.96 -10.36 -5.75
CA TRP A 47 -21.61 -9.22 -6.60
C TRP A 47 -20.19 -9.31 -7.16
N GLY A 48 -19.22 -9.71 -6.33
CA GLY A 48 -17.83 -9.90 -6.75
C GLY A 48 -17.66 -10.98 -7.83
N ASN A 49 -18.39 -12.09 -7.73
CA ASN A 49 -18.39 -13.13 -8.77
C ASN A 49 -18.96 -12.62 -10.09
N PHE A 50 -20.01 -11.78 -10.04
CA PHE A 50 -20.59 -11.17 -11.24
C PHE A 50 -19.59 -10.24 -11.93
N ILE A 51 -18.92 -9.36 -11.19
CA ILE A 51 -17.84 -8.51 -11.71
C ILE A 51 -16.73 -9.37 -12.32
N ASN A 52 -16.29 -10.42 -11.63
CA ASN A 52 -15.22 -11.30 -12.13
C ASN A 52 -15.60 -12.01 -13.43
N PHE A 53 -16.85 -12.46 -13.55
CA PHE A 53 -17.37 -13.04 -14.79
C PHE A 53 -17.34 -12.02 -15.93
N LEU A 54 -17.86 -10.81 -15.71
CA LEU A 54 -17.83 -9.74 -16.72
C LEU A 54 -16.40 -9.35 -17.12
N ALA A 55 -15.47 -9.29 -16.16
CA ALA A 55 -14.06 -9.04 -16.42
C ALA A 55 -13.44 -10.15 -17.27
N THR A 56 -13.77 -11.41 -16.99
CA THR A 56 -13.30 -12.57 -17.76
C THR A 56 -13.87 -12.56 -19.17
N VAL A 57 -15.17 -12.28 -19.35
CA VAL A 57 -15.78 -12.13 -20.68
C VAL A 57 -15.12 -10.98 -21.46
N ARG A 58 -14.84 -9.84 -20.82
CA ARG A 58 -14.09 -8.74 -21.44
C ARG A 58 -12.68 -9.17 -21.86
N ALA A 59 -11.95 -9.86 -20.98
CA ALA A 59 -10.58 -10.32 -21.25
C ALA A 59 -10.54 -11.34 -22.39
N ILE A 60 -11.45 -12.32 -22.41
CA ILE A 60 -11.58 -13.29 -23.51
C ILE A 60 -11.86 -12.57 -24.83
N ARG A 61 -12.80 -11.62 -24.85
CA ARG A 61 -13.08 -10.84 -26.08
C ARG A 61 -11.86 -10.06 -26.57
N LEU A 62 -11.08 -9.47 -25.66
CA LEU A 62 -9.84 -8.76 -26.00
C LEU A 62 -8.80 -9.72 -26.59
N TYR A 63 -8.65 -10.91 -26.01
CA TYR A 63 -7.74 -11.93 -26.49
C TYR A 63 -8.15 -12.52 -27.85
N LEU A 64 -9.44 -12.82 -28.05
CA LEU A 64 -9.97 -13.28 -29.34
C LEU A 64 -9.78 -12.21 -30.44
N ARG A 65 -9.95 -10.93 -30.10
CA ARG A 65 -9.66 -9.82 -31.02
C ARG A 65 -8.17 -9.75 -31.35
N TYR A 66 -7.28 -9.95 -30.37
CA TYR A 66 -5.85 -10.05 -30.61
C TYR A 66 -5.50 -11.18 -31.59
N LEU A 67 -6.05 -12.39 -31.39
CA LEU A 67 -5.84 -13.53 -32.29
C LEU A 67 -6.30 -13.23 -33.72
N HIS A 68 -7.40 -12.49 -33.90
CA HIS A 68 -7.95 -12.21 -35.22
C HIS A 68 -7.27 -11.02 -35.92
N THR A 69 -6.91 -9.96 -35.19
CA THR A 69 -6.38 -8.72 -35.78
C THR A 69 -4.85 -8.63 -35.73
N GLY A 70 -4.17 -9.50 -34.96
CA GLY A 70 -2.73 -9.50 -34.77
C GLY A 70 -2.16 -8.30 -34.00
N LYS A 71 -3.00 -7.31 -33.65
CA LYS A 71 -2.61 -6.10 -32.90
C LYS A 71 -2.36 -6.43 -31.44
N LEU A 72 -1.13 -6.26 -30.98
CA LEU A 72 -0.69 -6.45 -29.59
C LEU A 72 -1.69 -5.86 -28.59
N ILE A 73 -2.00 -6.63 -27.53
CA ILE A 73 -2.85 -6.17 -26.43
C ILE A 73 -2.12 -5.04 -25.71
N ALA A 74 -2.61 -3.80 -25.83
CA ALA A 74 -2.05 -2.67 -25.13
C ALA A 74 -2.13 -2.92 -23.62
N TRP A 75 -0.98 -2.80 -22.96
CA TRP A 75 -0.87 -3.00 -21.53
C TRP A 75 -1.53 -1.82 -20.79
N ASP A 76 -2.79 -1.97 -20.40
CA ASP A 76 -3.61 -0.96 -19.71
C ASP A 76 -3.43 -1.10 -18.19
N LYS A 77 -2.22 -0.84 -17.68
CA LYS A 77 -1.99 -0.64 -16.24
C LYS A 77 -2.72 0.63 -15.82
N THR A 78 -3.31 0.64 -14.63
CA THR A 78 -3.75 1.87 -13.97
C THR A 78 -2.62 2.90 -14.08
N GLN A 79 -2.90 4.05 -14.70
CA GLN A 79 -1.93 5.13 -14.84
C GLN A 79 -1.46 5.53 -13.44
N HIS A 80 -0.18 5.28 -13.14
CA HIS A 80 0.40 5.66 -11.87
C HIS A 80 0.76 7.15 -11.94
N VAL A 81 -0.19 8.00 -11.56
CA VAL A 81 0.09 9.41 -11.33
C VAL A 81 0.91 9.50 -10.05
N TYR A 82 2.20 9.78 -10.16
CA TYR A 82 2.98 10.18 -9.00
C TYR A 82 2.47 11.56 -8.56
N PRO A 83 2.10 11.75 -7.27
CA PRO A 83 1.77 13.08 -6.77
C PRO A 83 2.97 14.01 -7.02
N SER A 84 2.71 15.24 -7.48
CA SER A 84 3.76 16.25 -7.64
C SER A 84 4.40 16.59 -6.29
N GLU A 85 5.64 17.12 -6.28
CA GLU A 85 6.37 17.43 -5.03
C GLU A 85 5.56 18.31 -4.07
N ASP A 86 4.75 19.23 -4.59
CA ASP A 86 3.84 20.08 -3.81
C ASP A 86 2.77 19.29 -3.03
N GLN A 87 2.34 18.13 -3.54
CA GLN A 87 1.36 17.25 -2.89
C GLN A 87 2.02 16.29 -1.88
N LEU A 88 3.34 16.09 -1.98
CA LEU A 88 4.13 15.26 -1.07
C LEU A 88 4.55 16.00 0.22
N GLY A 89 4.53 17.34 0.23
CA GLY A 89 4.93 18.15 1.38
C GLY A 89 4.15 17.89 2.67
N ALA A 90 2.93 17.33 2.59
CA ALA A 90 2.15 16.94 3.77
C ALA A 90 2.53 15.56 4.35
N VAL A 91 3.24 14.71 3.59
CA VAL A 91 3.57 13.32 3.97
C VAL A 91 5.06 13.13 4.21
N VAL A 92 5.92 13.88 3.51
CA VAL A 92 7.37 13.77 3.68
C VAL A 92 7.76 14.51 4.96
N ARG A 93 8.15 13.74 5.99
CA ARG A 93 8.80 14.32 7.17
C ARG A 93 10.08 15.04 6.70
N PRO A 94 10.23 16.35 6.92
CA PRO A 94 11.44 17.08 6.55
C PRO A 94 12.67 16.45 7.23
N ARG A 95 13.80 16.48 6.54
CA ARG A 95 15.03 15.87 7.05
C ARG A 95 15.53 16.65 8.26
N LEU A 96 16.24 15.99 9.19
CA LEU A 96 16.78 16.65 10.39
C LEU A 96 17.55 17.96 10.08
N GLY A 97 18.38 17.95 9.03
CA GLY A 97 19.11 19.15 8.61
C GLY A 97 18.20 20.29 8.15
N GLU A 98 17.16 19.97 7.38
CA GLU A 98 16.16 20.95 6.91
C GLU A 98 15.36 21.51 8.10
N LEU A 99 15.00 20.68 9.06
CA LEU A 99 14.32 21.09 10.30
C LEU A 99 15.17 22.05 11.14
N LEU A 100 16.47 21.78 11.28
CA LEU A 100 17.38 22.65 12.03
C LEU A 100 17.58 24.00 11.34
N VAL A 101 17.61 24.03 10.00
CA VAL A 101 17.65 25.27 9.22
C VAL A 101 16.32 26.03 9.31
N GLN A 102 15.19 25.34 9.18
CA GLN A 102 13.85 25.93 9.29
C GLN A 102 13.59 26.51 10.67
N SER A 103 14.08 25.85 11.72
CA SER A 103 14.02 26.31 13.11
C SER A 103 15.04 27.41 13.44
N ARG A 104 15.84 27.85 12.44
CA ARG A 104 16.91 28.85 12.57
C ARG A 104 17.98 28.51 13.61
N ILE A 105 18.17 27.22 13.88
CA ILE A 105 19.20 26.73 14.80
C ILE A 105 20.56 26.75 14.10
N ILE A 106 20.61 26.39 12.81
CA ILE A 106 21.81 26.42 11.97
C ILE A 106 21.54 27.12 10.64
N THR A 107 22.59 27.62 9.99
CA THR A 107 22.48 28.18 8.63
C THR A 107 22.62 27.10 7.56
N PRO A 108 22.13 27.33 6.32
CA PRO A 108 22.31 26.40 5.20
C PRO A 108 23.79 26.08 4.92
N GLU A 109 24.68 27.05 5.10
CA GLU A 109 26.12 26.90 4.90
C GLU A 109 26.72 25.97 5.97
N GLN A 110 26.33 26.14 7.23
CA GLN A 110 26.75 25.27 8.33
C GLN A 110 26.26 23.83 8.15
N LEU A 111 25.05 23.66 7.60
CA LEU A 111 24.53 22.34 7.25
C LEU A 111 25.35 21.68 6.12
N GLN A 112 25.75 22.43 5.10
CA GLN A 112 26.60 21.91 4.02
C GLN A 112 27.97 21.45 4.55
N ASP A 113 28.59 22.23 5.43
CA ASP A 113 29.86 21.86 6.06
C ASP A 113 29.74 20.59 6.90
N ALA A 114 28.65 20.47 7.67
CA ALA A 114 28.36 19.27 8.45
C ALA A 114 28.12 18.04 7.56
N LEU A 115 27.41 18.19 6.45
CA LEU A 115 27.19 17.11 5.47
C LEU A 115 28.50 16.68 4.77
N ALA A 116 29.38 17.64 4.44
CA ALA A 116 30.68 17.35 3.87
C ALA A 116 31.56 16.54 4.84
N ARG A 117 31.50 16.85 6.14
CA ARG A 117 32.13 16.04 7.20
C ARG A 117 31.47 14.68 7.36
N GLN A 118 30.14 14.61 7.24
CA GLN A 118 29.39 13.35 7.34
C GLN A 118 29.82 12.33 6.29
N GLN A 119 30.05 12.79 5.05
CA GLN A 119 30.50 11.91 3.97
C GLN A 119 31.91 11.34 4.22
N ARG A 120 32.78 12.10 4.88
CA ARG A 120 34.16 11.67 5.18
C ARG A 120 34.25 10.75 6.39
N HIS A 121 33.48 11.02 7.44
CA HIS A 121 33.58 10.33 8.73
C HIS A 121 32.50 9.23 8.96
N ARG A 122 31.49 9.12 8.08
CA ARG A 122 30.33 8.20 8.23
C ARG A 122 29.63 8.26 9.61
N ALA A 123 29.71 9.39 10.30
CA ALA A 123 29.02 9.61 11.57
C ALA A 123 27.58 10.12 11.37
N ARG A 124 26.78 10.22 12.44
CA ARG A 124 25.42 10.78 12.36
C ARG A 124 25.51 12.31 12.26
N LEU A 125 24.67 12.91 11.42
CA LEU A 125 24.68 14.37 11.21
C LEU A 125 24.53 15.15 12.54
N GLY A 126 23.69 14.69 13.46
CA GLY A 126 23.51 15.30 14.77
C GLY A 126 24.76 15.25 15.66
N GLU A 127 25.56 14.20 15.58
CA GLU A 127 26.82 14.08 16.34
C GLU A 127 27.86 15.06 15.81
N ILE A 128 27.97 15.19 14.48
CA ILE A 128 28.87 16.15 13.84
C ILE A 128 28.48 17.59 14.17
N LEU A 129 27.18 17.91 14.16
CA LEU A 129 26.69 19.23 14.52
C LEU A 129 26.99 19.59 15.99
N LYS A 130 26.95 18.60 16.88
CA LYS A 130 27.40 18.77 18.28
C LYS A 130 28.91 18.94 18.39
N GLU A 131 29.70 18.13 17.70
CA GLU A 131 31.17 18.23 17.70
C GLU A 131 31.64 19.59 17.16
N MET A 132 30.91 20.15 16.19
CA MET A 132 31.16 21.49 15.66
C MET A 132 30.71 22.61 16.61
N GLY A 133 30.06 22.29 17.73
CA GLY A 133 29.53 23.28 18.68
C GLY A 133 28.35 24.09 18.12
N LEU A 134 27.70 23.60 17.06
CA LEU A 134 26.63 24.32 16.36
C LEU A 134 25.25 24.05 16.94
N VAL A 135 25.04 22.88 17.55
CA VAL A 135 23.73 22.45 18.06
C VAL A 135 23.92 21.72 19.39
N GLN A 136 23.04 22.02 20.34
CA GLN A 136 22.98 21.35 21.65
C GLN A 136 21.98 20.17 21.64
N GLU A 137 22.13 19.23 22.57
CA GLU A 137 21.30 18.00 22.62
C GLU A 137 19.80 18.30 22.77
N ASP A 138 19.46 19.33 23.54
CA ASP A 138 18.10 19.84 23.75
C ASP A 138 17.47 20.37 22.45
N GLN A 139 18.27 21.07 21.63
CA GLN A 139 17.83 21.59 20.32
C GLN A 139 17.63 20.49 19.29
N LEU A 140 18.46 19.45 19.32
CA LEU A 140 18.29 18.23 18.52
C LEU A 140 17.01 17.47 18.91
N ALA A 141 16.78 17.29 20.21
CA ALA A 141 15.59 16.65 20.72
C ALA A 141 14.31 17.43 20.40
N PHE A 142 14.37 18.77 20.48
CA PHE A 142 13.26 19.64 20.10
C PHE A 142 12.90 19.51 18.61
N ALA A 143 13.89 19.52 17.71
CA ALA A 143 13.67 19.37 16.28
C ALA A 143 13.06 18.00 15.90
N LEU A 144 13.40 16.94 16.64
CA LEU A 144 12.88 15.59 16.40
C LEU A 144 11.46 15.37 16.97
N ASN A 145 11.12 16.01 18.10
CA ASN A 145 9.83 15.83 18.78
C ASN A 145 8.77 16.88 18.37
N GLY A 146 9.17 18.00 17.79
CA GLY A 146 8.27 19.07 17.36
C GLY A 146 7.39 18.76 16.14
N HIS A 147 7.47 17.54 15.57
CA HIS A 147 6.75 17.11 14.37
C HIS A 147 6.21 15.66 14.40
#